data_AF-A0A6G0XX69-F1
#
_entry.id   AF-A0A6G0XX69-F1
#
_cell.length_a   1.000
_cell.length_b   1.000
_cell.length_c   1.000
_cell.angle_alpha   90.00
_cell.angle_beta   90.00
_cell.angle_gamma   90.00
#
_symmetry.space_group_name_H-M   'P 1'
#
loop_
_entity.id
_entity.type
_entity.pdbx_description
1 polymer ?
#
loop_
_entity_poly.entity_id
_entity_poly.type
_entity_poly.pdbx_seq_one_letter_code
_entity_poly.pdbx_strand_id
1 'polypeptide(L)'
;MADQEGAEASVEELQERLVTFKGQLETIEMLLTSDADNQELIGIAADLKEVIKLTQGMLDHKLPNGNDDGEPSPFPVGTFVEVLHEGRWAPGIVETIKRLPGTGHKHTVHLLGLNVKSDADLTSLRAIDHDPSQALDPSLIEVGLACTAKYYVDGKFYKASIASITPYGCTVVFDGYGNTEEVPATYLRPLEVKAPQAAAAAAEKANKDDGGLIPIPANLKILPTDSEAEKERKRKRIRAIKSLNRHKSIDMERNAKQSDWAKFQAKASKKRVVGVISNPKKSSIFASPATVDGRVGVVGSDQKMTHFDDTRKKFKLMEQQP
;
A
#
# COMPACT_ATOMS: atom_id res chain seq x y z
N MET A 1 7.01 63.46 -11.22
CA MET A 1 5.82 62.58 -11.28
C MET A 1 6.34 61.20 -11.60
N ALA A 2 6.77 60.45 -10.59
CA ALA A 2 5.93 59.67 -9.66
C ALA A 2 5.78 58.26 -10.21
N ASP A 3 6.79 57.43 -9.97
CA ASP A 3 6.65 55.98 -9.92
C ASP A 3 7.41 55.53 -8.67
N GLN A 4 6.69 55.62 -7.55
CA GLN A 4 7.07 55.05 -6.28
C GLN A 4 6.32 53.71 -6.22
N GLU A 5 6.83 52.70 -6.94
CA GLU A 5 6.36 51.33 -6.79
C GLU A 5 6.77 50.83 -5.41
N GLY A 6 5.81 50.81 -4.48
CA GLY A 6 5.96 50.17 -3.19
C GLY A 6 6.23 48.69 -3.41
N ALA A 7 7.44 48.25 -3.08
CA ALA A 7 7.81 46.85 -3.04
C ALA A 7 6.89 46.10 -2.06
N GLU A 8 5.91 45.36 -2.58
CA GLU A 8 5.09 44.46 -1.78
C GLU A 8 5.99 43.35 -1.21
N ALA A 9 6.26 43.41 0.09
CA ALA A 9 7.09 42.42 0.78
C ALA A 9 6.61 41.00 0.52
N SER A 10 7.52 40.07 0.21
CA SER A 10 7.22 38.67 -0.09
C SER A 10 6.57 37.97 1.12
N VAL A 11 5.79 36.90 0.89
CA VAL A 11 5.18 36.10 1.98
C VAL A 11 6.26 35.58 2.94
N GLU A 12 7.41 35.17 2.39
CA GLU A 12 8.56 34.67 3.14
C GLU A 12 9.17 35.79 3.99
N GLU A 13 9.31 37.00 3.43
CA GLU A 13 9.82 38.17 4.15
C GLU A 13 8.90 38.58 5.31
N LEU A 14 7.58 38.50 5.12
CA LEU A 14 6.59 38.78 6.17
C LEU A 14 6.66 37.72 7.29
N GLN A 15 6.92 36.46 6.96
CA GLN A 15 7.12 35.39 7.95
C GLN A 15 8.41 35.59 8.76
N GLU A 16 9.52 35.92 8.10
CA GLU A 16 10.79 36.21 8.77
C GLU A 16 10.69 37.42 9.72
N ARG A 17 10.01 38.49 9.26
CA ARG A 17 9.72 39.66 10.10
C ARG A 17 8.88 39.29 11.31
N LEU A 18 7.86 38.45 11.15
CA LEU A 18 7.03 37.97 12.26
C LEU A 18 7.85 37.21 13.31
N VAL A 19 8.76 36.33 12.88
CA VAL A 19 9.65 35.61 13.79
C VAL A 19 10.54 36.59 14.56
N THR A 20 11.08 37.59 13.87
CA THR A 20 11.93 38.62 14.48
C THR A 20 11.17 39.45 15.51
N PHE A 21 9.97 39.94 15.17
CA PHE A 21 9.14 40.73 16.09
C PHE A 21 8.71 39.92 17.31
N LYS A 22 8.38 38.64 17.14
CA LYS A 22 8.05 37.76 18.28
C LYS A 22 9.24 37.55 19.22
N GLY A 23 10.45 37.37 18.70
CA GLY A 23 11.65 37.25 19.52
C GLY A 23 12.01 38.55 20.27
N GLN A 24 11.81 39.70 19.63
CA GLN A 24 11.94 41.00 20.28
C GLN A 24 10.92 41.16 21.42
N LEU A 25 9.68 40.73 21.20
CA LEU A 25 8.63 40.79 22.22
C LEU A 25 8.97 39.93 23.43
N GLU A 26 9.43 38.70 23.21
CA GLU A 26 9.85 37.79 24.28
C GLU A 26 11.01 38.38 25.10
N THR A 27 11.98 39.02 24.42
CA THR A 27 13.10 39.69 25.09
C THR A 27 12.62 40.83 26.00
N ILE A 28 11.67 41.64 25.52
CA ILE A 28 11.08 42.74 26.29
C ILE A 28 10.24 42.20 27.45
N GLU A 29 9.47 41.13 27.24
CA GLU A 29 8.67 40.48 28.29
C GLU A 29 9.56 39.87 29.39
N MET A 30 10.75 39.35 29.06
CA MET A 30 11.74 38.95 30.06
C MET A 30 12.28 40.14 30.87
N LEU A 31 12.55 41.28 30.23
CA LEU A 31 12.99 42.49 30.92
C LEU A 31 11.89 43.03 31.84
N LEU A 32 10.63 43.01 31.39
CA LEU A 32 9.45 43.35 32.20
C LEU A 32 9.23 42.38 33.37
N THR A 33 9.69 41.14 33.26
CA THR A 33 9.65 40.19 34.40
C THR A 33 10.62 40.62 35.50
N SER A 34 11.72 41.29 35.15
CA SER A 34 12.72 41.79 36.12
C SER A 34 12.41 43.21 36.59
N ASP A 35 11.84 44.05 35.73
CA ASP A 35 11.51 45.45 35.98
C ASP A 35 10.09 45.77 35.47
N ALA A 36 9.10 45.40 36.28
CA ALA A 36 7.68 45.40 35.90
C ALA A 36 7.06 46.79 35.77
N ASP A 37 7.66 47.82 36.37
CA ASP A 37 7.11 49.18 36.42
C ASP A 37 7.67 50.10 35.31
N ASN A 38 8.56 49.58 34.47
CA ASN A 38 9.17 50.35 33.39
C ASN A 38 8.15 50.66 32.27
N GLN A 39 7.61 51.88 32.31
CA GLN A 39 6.62 52.39 31.36
C GLN A 39 7.09 52.36 29.90
N GLU A 40 8.40 52.51 29.65
CA GLU A 40 8.93 52.47 28.27
C GLU A 40 8.87 51.06 27.69
N LEU A 41 9.24 50.04 28.48
CA LEU A 41 9.16 48.64 28.04
C LEU A 41 7.72 48.18 27.84
N ILE A 42 6.79 48.65 28.69
CA ILE A 42 5.36 48.38 28.53
C ILE A 42 4.83 48.99 27.21
N GLY A 43 5.20 50.24 26.92
CA GLY A 43 4.82 50.92 25.68
C GLY A 43 5.34 50.21 24.44
N ILE A 44 6.63 49.87 24.41
CA ILE A 44 7.25 49.17 23.28
C ILE A 44 6.63 47.78 23.09
N ALA A 45 6.34 47.04 24.17
CA ALA A 45 5.67 45.74 24.07
C ALA A 45 4.26 45.86 23.46
N ALA A 46 3.51 46.91 23.80
CA ALA A 46 2.18 47.16 23.22
C ALA A 46 2.26 47.48 21.73
N ASP A 47 3.16 48.39 21.33
CA ASP A 47 3.37 48.74 19.93
C ASP A 47 3.82 47.52 19.10
N LEU A 48 4.73 46.71 19.64
CA LEU A 48 5.23 45.52 18.96
C LEU A 48 4.14 44.45 18.78
N LYS A 49 3.23 44.31 19.75
CA LYS A 49 2.03 43.45 19.61
C LYS A 49 1.12 43.91 18.48
N GLU A 50 0.90 45.21 18.32
CA GLU A 50 0.12 45.75 17.19
C GLU A 50 0.84 45.55 15.85
N VAL A 51 2.17 45.73 15.78
CA VAL A 51 2.95 45.44 14.56
C VAL A 51 2.86 43.96 14.18
N ILE A 52 2.98 43.04 15.15
CA ILE A 52 2.81 41.59 14.92
C ILE A 52 1.42 41.31 14.37
N LYS A 53 0.37 41.89 14.97
CA LYS A 53 -1.01 41.72 14.55
C LYS A 53 -1.25 42.24 13.12
N LEU A 54 -0.75 43.43 12.79
CA LEU A 54 -0.84 44.01 11.45
C LEU A 54 -0.09 43.16 10.42
N THR A 55 1.14 42.74 10.74
CA THR A 55 1.95 41.88 9.85
C THR A 55 1.28 40.53 9.63
N GLN A 56 0.68 39.96 10.68
CA GLN A 56 -0.08 38.72 10.59
C GLN A 56 -1.36 38.89 9.78
N GLY A 57 -2.05 40.03 9.89
CA GLY A 57 -3.19 40.36 9.01
C GLY A 57 -2.79 40.56 7.54
N MET A 58 -1.64 41.18 7.26
CA MET A 58 -1.09 41.26 5.90
C MET A 58 -0.75 39.87 5.37
N LEU A 59 -0.20 39.00 6.23
CA LEU A 59 0.09 37.63 5.88
C LEU A 59 -1.21 36.84 5.62
N ASP A 60 -2.26 37.02 6.41
CA ASP A 60 -3.56 36.38 6.23
C ASP A 60 -4.31 36.90 4.98
N HIS A 61 -4.00 38.11 4.51
CA HIS A 61 -4.48 38.61 3.23
C HIS A 61 -3.65 38.04 2.05
N LYS A 62 -2.37 37.74 2.27
CA LYS A 62 -1.45 37.21 1.24
C LYS A 62 -1.50 35.67 1.15
N LEU A 63 -1.84 35.01 2.26
CA LEU A 63 -2.21 33.61 2.34
C LEU A 63 -3.72 33.53 2.13
N PRO A 64 -4.23 32.90 1.06
CA PRO A 64 -5.66 32.85 0.83
C PRO A 64 -6.34 31.98 1.90
N ASN A 65 -6.84 32.59 2.98
CA ASN A 65 -7.57 31.92 4.04
C ASN A 65 -9.04 32.35 4.04
N GLY A 66 -9.83 31.65 3.24
CA GLY A 66 -11.11 31.05 3.63
C GLY A 66 -12.33 31.91 4.01
N ASN A 67 -12.25 33.23 4.15
CA ASN A 67 -13.40 34.07 4.51
C ASN A 67 -13.60 35.21 3.51
N ASP A 68 -14.20 34.91 2.35
CA ASP A 68 -14.62 35.91 1.36
C ASP A 68 -15.86 35.39 0.61
N ASP A 69 -16.87 36.23 0.42
CA ASP A 69 -18.27 36.00 0.00
C ASP A 69 -18.46 35.44 -1.44
N GLY A 70 -17.62 34.49 -1.82
CA GLY A 70 -17.71 33.74 -3.07
C GLY A 70 -18.49 32.44 -2.93
N GLU A 71 -19.14 32.03 -4.02
CA GLU A 71 -19.74 30.71 -4.14
C GLU A 71 -18.76 29.61 -3.66
N PRO A 72 -19.11 28.89 -2.59
CA PRO A 72 -18.25 27.88 -2.00
C PRO A 72 -17.93 26.81 -3.03
N SER A 73 -16.70 26.28 -3.02
CA SER A 73 -16.38 25.18 -3.92
C SER A 73 -17.30 23.99 -3.63
N PRO A 74 -17.75 23.24 -4.67
CA PRO A 74 -18.52 22.01 -4.47
C PRO A 74 -17.79 20.95 -3.64
N PHE A 75 -16.47 21.05 -3.55
CA PHE A 75 -15.59 20.15 -2.81
C PHE A 75 -14.77 20.96 -1.79
N PRO A 76 -15.26 21.13 -0.56
CA PRO A 76 -14.50 21.83 0.48
C PRO A 76 -13.27 21.01 0.93
N VAL A 77 -12.33 21.69 1.58
CA VAL A 77 -11.14 21.04 2.17
C VAL A 77 -11.56 19.91 3.11
N GLY A 78 -10.88 18.77 3.01
CA GLY A 78 -11.19 17.53 3.73
C GLY A 78 -12.16 16.59 3.02
N THR A 79 -12.74 16.99 1.87
CA THR A 79 -13.64 16.12 1.09
C THR A 79 -12.86 15.08 0.30
N PHE A 80 -13.34 13.85 0.29
CA PHE A 80 -12.82 12.79 -0.58
C PHE A 80 -13.38 12.91 -2.00
N VAL A 81 -12.50 12.96 -2.99
CA VAL A 81 -12.81 13.15 -4.40
C VAL A 81 -11.99 12.19 -5.26
N GLU A 82 -12.43 11.94 -6.50
CA GLU A 82 -11.56 11.35 -7.50
C GLU A 82 -10.99 12.47 -8.38
N VAL A 83 -9.67 12.44 -8.58
CA VAL A 83 -8.95 13.39 -9.43
C VAL A 83 -8.45 12.68 -10.68
N LEU A 84 -8.56 13.35 -11.83
CA LEU A 84 -8.02 12.86 -13.09
C LEU A 84 -6.50 13.05 -13.11
N HIS A 85 -5.75 11.97 -12.95
CA HIS A 85 -4.29 11.93 -12.94
C HIS A 85 -3.80 10.94 -14.01
N GLU A 86 -2.95 11.40 -14.93
CA GLU A 86 -2.42 10.58 -16.05
C GLU A 86 -3.51 9.85 -16.87
N GLY A 87 -4.68 10.49 -17.04
CA GLY A 87 -5.81 9.92 -17.78
C GLY A 87 -6.60 8.85 -17.00
N ARG A 88 -6.34 8.67 -15.70
CA ARG A 88 -7.09 7.78 -14.81
C ARG A 88 -7.66 8.54 -13.63
N TRP A 89 -8.80 8.08 -13.14
CA TRP A 89 -9.40 8.64 -11.92
C TRP A 89 -8.80 7.94 -10.71
N ALA A 90 -8.16 8.71 -9.83
CA ALA A 90 -7.56 8.20 -8.61
C ALA A 90 -8.20 8.87 -7.39
N PRO A 91 -8.44 8.13 -6.29
CA PRO A 91 -9.01 8.68 -5.08
C PRO A 91 -8.02 9.63 -4.40
N GLY A 92 -8.55 10.69 -3.79
CA GLY A 92 -7.75 11.66 -3.05
C GLY A 92 -8.58 12.47 -2.08
N ILE A 93 -7.90 13.25 -1.24
CA ILE A 93 -8.52 14.19 -0.31
C ILE A 93 -8.11 15.62 -0.68
N VAL A 94 -9.09 16.53 -0.70
CA VAL A 94 -8.82 17.96 -0.93
C VAL A 94 -8.07 18.52 0.27
N GLU A 95 -6.81 18.91 0.11
CA GLU A 95 -5.97 19.46 1.18
C GLU A 95 -6.00 20.99 1.19
N THR A 96 -6.01 21.63 0.02
CA THR A 96 -5.98 23.09 -0.07
C THR A 96 -6.77 23.54 -1.29
N ILE A 97 -7.41 24.71 -1.17
CA ILE A 97 -8.15 25.33 -2.28
C ILE A 97 -7.59 26.73 -2.46
N LYS A 98 -7.02 26.98 -3.64
CA LYS A 98 -6.52 28.29 -4.05
C LYS A 98 -7.53 28.91 -5.01
N ARG A 99 -8.17 29.99 -4.60
CA ARG A 99 -9.10 30.74 -5.45
C ARG A 99 -8.30 31.60 -6.44
N LEU A 100 -8.58 31.46 -7.73
CA LEU A 100 -7.92 32.23 -8.78
C LEU A 100 -8.88 33.34 -9.29
N PRO A 101 -8.39 34.57 -9.49
CA PRO A 101 -9.21 35.65 -10.01
C PRO A 101 -9.65 35.33 -11.46
N GLY A 102 -10.96 35.18 -11.67
CA GLY A 102 -11.60 35.11 -12.98
C GLY A 102 -12.07 33.72 -13.46
N THR A 103 -11.48 32.61 -13.02
CA THR A 103 -11.79 31.29 -13.64
C THR A 103 -12.04 30.13 -12.68
N GLY A 104 -12.01 30.34 -11.35
CA GLY A 104 -12.55 29.38 -10.38
C GLY A 104 -11.60 29.01 -9.24
N HIS A 105 -11.72 27.76 -8.79
CA HIS A 105 -11.03 27.19 -7.63
C HIS A 105 -10.02 26.14 -8.10
N LYS A 106 -8.73 26.35 -7.77
CA LYS A 106 -7.67 25.36 -7.97
C LYS A 106 -7.50 24.53 -6.71
N HIS A 107 -7.75 23.24 -6.79
CA HIS A 107 -7.72 22.33 -5.64
C HIS A 107 -6.41 21.56 -5.65
N THR A 108 -5.67 21.62 -4.55
CA THR A 108 -4.54 20.72 -4.31
C THR A 108 -5.07 19.49 -3.58
N VAL A 109 -5.05 18.35 -4.27
CA VAL A 109 -5.57 17.07 -3.79
C VAL A 109 -4.41 16.13 -3.47
N HIS A 110 -4.42 15.54 -2.28
CA HIS A 110 -3.50 14.47 -1.93
C HIS A 110 -4.08 13.13 -2.45
N LEU A 111 -3.39 12.53 -3.42
CA LEU A 111 -3.76 11.24 -4.02
C LEU A 111 -3.46 10.08 -3.06
N LEU A 112 -4.50 9.33 -2.71
CA LEU A 112 -4.40 8.10 -1.94
C LEU A 112 -3.85 6.98 -2.84
N GLY A 113 -2.93 6.17 -2.30
CA GLY A 113 -2.27 5.08 -3.01
C GLY A 113 -1.00 5.50 -3.75
N LEU A 114 -0.94 6.74 -4.23
CA LEU A 114 0.26 7.32 -4.85
C LEU A 114 1.11 8.15 -3.87
N ASN A 115 0.52 8.68 -2.80
CA ASN A 115 1.18 9.58 -1.85
C ASN A 115 1.78 10.83 -2.52
N VAL A 116 1.11 11.35 -3.55
CA VAL A 116 1.52 12.54 -4.31
C VAL A 116 0.43 13.60 -4.23
N LYS A 117 0.83 14.87 -4.18
CA LYS A 117 -0.11 16.00 -4.28
C LYS A 117 -0.28 16.38 -5.75
N SER A 118 -1.54 16.49 -6.18
CA SER A 118 -1.88 16.92 -7.53
C SER A 118 -2.77 18.15 -7.47
N ASP A 119 -2.36 19.16 -8.22
CA ASP A 119 -3.19 20.33 -8.48
C ASP A 119 -4.23 19.99 -9.56
N ALA A 120 -5.49 20.29 -9.30
CA ALA A 120 -6.60 20.00 -10.21
C ALA A 120 -7.67 21.09 -10.17
N ASP A 121 -8.25 21.35 -11.34
CA ASP A 121 -9.39 22.24 -11.49
C ASP A 121 -10.70 21.45 -11.32
N LEU A 122 -11.83 22.16 -11.16
CA LEU A 122 -13.16 21.53 -10.98
C LEU A 122 -13.55 20.54 -12.09
N THR A 123 -13.05 20.71 -13.31
CA THR A 123 -13.30 19.79 -14.44
C THR A 123 -12.56 18.45 -14.30
N SER A 124 -11.48 18.44 -13.53
CA SER A 124 -10.63 17.27 -13.27
C SER A 124 -10.94 16.63 -11.92
N LEU A 125 -12.00 17.08 -11.25
CA LEU A 125 -12.49 16.55 -9.99
C LEU A 125 -13.91 16.00 -10.13
N ARG A 126 -14.18 14.91 -9.42
CA ARG A 126 -15.54 14.40 -9.27
C ARG A 126 -15.75 13.82 -7.88
N ALA A 127 -17.01 13.79 -7.45
CA ALA A 127 -17.41 13.12 -6.23
C ALA A 127 -17.15 11.60 -6.35
N ILE A 128 -16.78 10.98 -5.23
CA ILE A 128 -16.74 9.53 -5.15
C ILE A 128 -18.16 8.98 -5.12
N ASP A 129 -18.59 8.38 -6.23
CA ASP A 129 -19.84 7.63 -6.30
C ASP A 129 -19.68 6.30 -5.55
N HIS A 130 -20.32 6.21 -4.38
CA HIS A 130 -20.31 5.01 -3.54
C HIS A 130 -21.65 4.83 -2.84
N ASP A 131 -22.06 3.57 -2.73
CA ASP A 131 -23.26 3.17 -2.00
C ASP A 131 -22.93 3.09 -0.50
N PRO A 132 -23.44 4.02 0.34
CA PRO A 132 -23.15 4.03 1.77
C PRO A 132 -23.69 2.80 2.49
N SER A 133 -24.65 2.07 1.93
CA SER A 133 -25.18 0.83 2.53
C SER A 133 -24.17 -0.33 2.51
N GLN A 134 -23.16 -0.25 1.65
CA GLN A 134 -22.14 -1.28 1.47
C GLN A 134 -20.79 -0.88 2.07
N ALA A 135 -20.65 0.36 2.53
CA ALA A 135 -19.42 0.86 3.14
C ALA A 135 -19.19 0.18 4.51
N LEU A 136 -17.93 -0.05 4.84
CA LEU A 136 -17.55 -0.56 6.14
C LEU A 136 -17.69 0.56 7.19
N ASP A 137 -18.29 0.25 8.34
CA ASP A 137 -18.39 1.19 9.45
C ASP A 137 -16.96 1.54 9.95
N PRO A 138 -16.60 2.83 10.05
CA PRO A 138 -15.30 3.27 10.55
C PRO A 138 -14.91 2.67 11.91
N SER A 139 -15.88 2.35 12.76
CA SER A 139 -15.64 1.75 14.08
C SER A 139 -15.14 0.31 14.03
N LEU A 140 -15.38 -0.40 12.93
CA LEU A 140 -14.95 -1.79 12.72
C LEU A 140 -13.60 -1.88 12.01
N ILE A 141 -13.04 -0.76 11.58
CA ILE A 141 -11.77 -0.69 10.85
C ILE A 141 -10.62 -0.91 11.83
N GLU A 142 -10.09 -2.13 11.85
CA GLU A 142 -8.93 -2.50 12.64
C GLU A 142 -7.83 -3.09 11.76
N VAL A 143 -6.57 -2.91 12.19
CA VAL A 143 -5.42 -3.51 11.52
C VAL A 143 -5.54 -5.03 11.57
N GLY A 144 -5.38 -5.68 10.41
CA GLY A 144 -5.51 -7.12 10.21
C GLY A 144 -6.92 -7.57 9.81
N LEU A 145 -7.92 -6.69 9.83
CA LEU A 145 -9.28 -7.03 9.38
C LEU A 145 -9.28 -7.38 7.89
N ALA A 146 -9.92 -8.51 7.55
CA ALA A 146 -10.18 -8.88 6.17
C ALA A 146 -11.42 -8.16 5.63
N CYS A 147 -11.27 -7.44 4.54
CA CYS A 147 -12.31 -6.66 3.89
C CYS A 147 -12.28 -6.86 2.37
N THR A 148 -13.19 -6.20 1.67
CA THR A 148 -13.03 -6.01 0.22
C THR A 148 -12.77 -4.54 -0.05
N ALA A 149 -11.77 -4.24 -0.87
CA ALA A 149 -11.36 -2.88 -1.19
C ALA A 149 -11.49 -2.65 -2.70
N LYS A 150 -11.93 -1.45 -3.09
CA LYS A 150 -11.96 -1.03 -4.49
C LYS A 150 -10.54 -0.68 -4.95
N TYR A 151 -10.06 -1.33 -5.99
CA TYR A 151 -8.78 -0.99 -6.63
C TYR A 151 -8.98 0.17 -7.61
N TYR A 152 -8.23 1.26 -7.47
CA TYR A 152 -8.45 2.48 -8.26
C TYR A 152 -8.21 2.29 -9.77
N VAL A 153 -7.29 1.40 -10.16
CA VAL A 153 -6.89 1.25 -11.58
C VAL A 153 -8.02 0.70 -12.45
N ASP A 154 -8.80 -0.25 -11.93
CA ASP A 154 -9.89 -0.90 -12.65
C ASP A 154 -11.27 -0.69 -12.02
N GLY A 155 -11.34 -0.03 -10.86
CA GLY A 155 -12.55 0.25 -10.12
C GLY A 155 -13.24 -0.99 -9.54
N LYS A 156 -12.58 -2.15 -9.49
CA LYS A 156 -13.17 -3.41 -9.02
C LYS A 156 -12.83 -3.69 -7.56
N PHE A 157 -13.71 -4.40 -6.88
CA PHE A 157 -13.52 -4.82 -5.50
C PHE A 157 -12.76 -6.14 -5.45
N TYR A 158 -11.67 -6.14 -4.69
CA TYR A 158 -10.85 -7.33 -4.44
C TYR A 158 -10.77 -7.60 -2.94
N LYS A 159 -10.54 -8.86 -2.59
CA LYS A 159 -10.29 -9.25 -1.21
C LYS A 159 -8.97 -8.62 -0.76
N ALA A 160 -8.98 -7.98 0.39
CA ALA A 160 -7.83 -7.33 0.96
C ALA A 160 -7.82 -7.46 2.49
N SER A 161 -6.69 -7.14 3.10
CA SER A 161 -6.56 -7.02 4.56
C SER A 161 -5.99 -5.66 4.91
N ILE A 162 -6.50 -5.04 5.97
CA ILE A 162 -5.99 -3.74 6.44
C ILE A 162 -4.60 -3.96 7.05
N ALA A 163 -3.58 -3.30 6.52
CA ALA A 163 -2.21 -3.35 7.04
C ALA A 163 -1.90 -2.21 8.03
N SER A 164 -2.41 -1.01 7.76
CA SER A 164 -2.27 0.15 8.65
C SER A 164 -3.39 1.15 8.44
N ILE A 165 -3.69 1.94 9.46
CA ILE A 165 -4.67 3.03 9.39
C ILE A 165 -3.90 4.34 9.25
N THR A 166 -4.27 5.16 8.27
CA THR A 166 -3.66 6.48 8.01
C THR A 166 -4.64 7.58 8.41
N PRO A 167 -4.21 8.85 8.53
CA PRO A 167 -5.11 9.97 8.87
C PRO A 167 -6.24 10.17 7.85
N TYR A 168 -6.01 9.78 6.59
CA TYR A 168 -6.95 10.00 5.49
C TYR A 168 -7.64 8.72 5.01
N GLY A 169 -7.24 7.54 5.49
CA GLY A 169 -7.79 6.28 4.99
C GLY A 169 -7.15 5.06 5.63
N CYS A 170 -6.99 4.01 4.84
CA CYS A 170 -6.38 2.76 5.28
C CYS A 170 -5.46 2.21 4.20
N THR A 171 -4.30 1.74 4.62
CA THR A 171 -3.42 0.94 3.77
C THR A 171 -3.92 -0.50 3.79
N VAL A 172 -4.30 -1.02 2.63
CA VAL A 172 -4.76 -2.39 2.44
C VAL A 172 -3.78 -3.19 1.61
N VAL A 173 -3.66 -4.49 1.90
CA VAL A 173 -2.90 -5.46 1.12
C VAL A 173 -3.88 -6.36 0.38
N PHE A 174 -3.84 -6.33 -0.94
CA PHE A 174 -4.71 -7.14 -1.78
C PHE A 174 -4.27 -8.61 -1.81
N ASP A 175 -5.22 -9.51 -1.54
CA ASP A 175 -5.00 -10.95 -1.56
C ASP A 175 -4.72 -11.44 -2.99
N GLY A 176 -3.73 -12.32 -3.11
CA GLY A 176 -3.34 -12.96 -4.37
C GLY A 176 -2.24 -12.23 -5.13
N TYR A 177 -2.28 -10.90 -5.18
CA TYR A 177 -1.25 -10.08 -5.84
C TYR A 177 -0.21 -9.52 -4.87
N GLY A 178 -0.56 -9.32 -3.59
CA GLY A 178 0.35 -8.77 -2.58
C GLY A 178 0.62 -7.27 -2.73
N ASN A 179 -0.10 -6.60 -3.64
CA ASN A 179 -0.01 -5.16 -3.81
C ASN A 179 -0.57 -4.46 -2.58
N THR A 180 0.12 -3.41 -2.15
CA THR A 180 -0.29 -2.57 -1.02
C THR A 180 -0.72 -1.22 -1.56
N GLU A 181 -1.88 -0.73 -1.13
CA GLU A 181 -2.44 0.55 -1.57
C GLU A 181 -3.15 1.24 -0.42
N GLU A 182 -3.09 2.57 -0.41
CA GLU A 182 -3.89 3.39 0.49
C GLU A 182 -5.21 3.77 -0.17
N VAL A 183 -6.31 3.38 0.47
CA VAL A 183 -7.67 3.60 -0.03
C VAL A 183 -8.50 4.35 1.03
N PRO A 184 -9.45 5.20 0.61
CA PRO A 184 -10.38 5.83 1.54
C PRO A 184 -11.31 4.77 2.17
N ALA A 185 -11.81 5.05 3.38
CA ALA A 185 -12.74 4.12 4.07
C ALA A 185 -14.01 3.84 3.25
N THR A 186 -14.42 4.78 2.39
CA THR A 186 -15.55 4.62 1.45
C THR A 186 -15.34 3.52 0.41
N TYR A 187 -14.09 3.12 0.14
CA TYR A 187 -13.73 2.03 -0.76
C TYR A 187 -13.64 0.68 -0.07
N LEU A 188 -13.77 0.65 1.26
CA LEU A 188 -13.83 -0.56 2.04
C LEU A 188 -15.26 -1.03 2.16
N ARG A 189 -15.47 -2.32 1.90
CA ARG A 189 -16.72 -3.01 2.18
C ARG A 189 -16.46 -4.19 3.09
N PRO A 190 -17.44 -4.55 3.94
CA PRO A 190 -17.37 -5.81 4.68
C PRO A 190 -17.11 -6.96 3.72
N LEU A 191 -16.29 -7.92 4.15
CA LEU A 191 -16.19 -9.17 3.41
C LEU A 191 -17.59 -9.82 3.49
N GLU A 192 -18.30 -9.91 2.37
CA GLU A 192 -19.58 -10.61 2.33
C GLU A 192 -19.38 -12.07 2.74
N VAL A 193 -19.53 -12.33 4.04
CA VAL A 193 -19.82 -13.67 4.54
C VAL A 193 -21.28 -13.87 4.19
N LYS A 194 -21.54 -14.30 2.96
CA LYS A 194 -22.88 -14.57 2.47
C LYS A 194 -23.65 -15.38 3.52
N ALA A 195 -24.51 -14.72 4.30
CA ALA A 195 -25.39 -15.39 5.24
C ALA A 195 -26.23 -16.37 4.39
N PRO A 196 -26.38 -17.65 4.81
CA PRO A 196 -26.93 -18.68 3.95
C PRO A 196 -28.46 -18.57 3.86
N GLN A 197 -28.99 -17.52 3.24
CA GLN A 197 -30.40 -17.43 2.83
C GLN A 197 -30.57 -18.04 1.43
N ALA A 198 -30.43 -19.37 1.39
CA ALA A 198 -30.89 -20.34 0.36
C ALA A 198 -30.20 -21.72 0.51
N ALA A 199 -29.51 -21.97 1.63
CA ALA A 199 -28.94 -23.29 1.94
C ALA A 199 -28.91 -23.51 3.45
N ALA A 200 -30.07 -23.45 4.10
CA ALA A 200 -30.26 -23.88 5.47
C ALA A 200 -30.23 -25.42 5.56
N ALA A 201 -29.05 -26.03 5.35
CA ALA A 201 -28.68 -27.34 5.86
C ALA A 201 -27.20 -27.61 5.56
N ALA A 202 -26.43 -27.86 6.63
CA ALA A 202 -25.05 -28.36 6.63
C ALA A 202 -23.93 -27.34 6.41
N ALA A 203 -23.60 -26.57 7.46
CA ALA A 203 -22.21 -26.31 7.84
C ALA A 203 -22.16 -25.68 9.24
N GLU A 204 -22.53 -26.47 10.26
CA GLU A 204 -22.08 -26.18 11.61
C GLU A 204 -20.73 -26.87 11.82
N LYS A 205 -19.78 -26.12 12.40
CA LYS A 205 -18.49 -26.51 12.99
C LYS A 205 -17.30 -26.72 12.04
N ALA A 206 -16.33 -25.82 12.12
CA ALA A 206 -15.00 -26.15 12.64
C ALA A 206 -14.17 -24.86 12.81
N ASN A 207 -14.03 -24.40 14.05
CA ASN A 207 -12.91 -23.56 14.45
C ASN A 207 -12.04 -24.41 15.37
N LYS A 208 -10.95 -24.97 14.83
CA LYS A 208 -9.65 -25.20 15.48
C LYS A 208 -8.75 -26.06 14.58
N ASP A 209 -7.52 -25.57 14.43
CA ASP A 209 -6.26 -26.31 14.38
C ASP A 209 -6.31 -27.77 13.91
N ASP A 210 -5.75 -28.01 12.72
CA ASP A 210 -4.60 -28.90 12.53
C ASP A 210 -4.41 -29.14 11.03
N GLY A 211 -3.15 -29.21 10.58
CA GLY A 211 -2.76 -29.41 9.18
C GLY A 211 -3.18 -30.76 8.58
N GLY A 212 -4.48 -30.97 8.40
CA GLY A 212 -5.08 -32.15 7.81
C GLY A 212 -5.75 -31.86 6.45
N LEU A 213 -5.77 -32.86 5.57
CA LEU A 213 -6.41 -32.80 4.25
C LEU A 213 -7.92 -32.50 4.35
N ILE A 214 -8.49 -31.80 3.35
CA ILE A 214 -9.92 -31.45 3.32
C ILE A 214 -10.75 -32.73 3.05
N PRO A 215 -11.58 -33.23 3.98
CA PRO A 215 -12.43 -34.40 3.71
C PRO A 215 -13.49 -34.08 2.65
N ILE A 216 -13.74 -35.01 1.72
CA ILE A 216 -14.77 -34.83 0.68
C ILE A 216 -16.15 -34.87 1.35
N PRO A 217 -16.96 -33.80 1.27
CA PRO A 217 -18.24 -33.73 1.97
C PRO A 217 -19.28 -34.68 1.34
N ALA A 218 -20.08 -35.32 2.19
CA ALA A 218 -21.04 -36.37 1.80
C ALA A 218 -22.14 -35.89 0.83
N ASN A 219 -22.39 -34.58 0.73
CA ASN A 219 -23.34 -33.95 -0.20
C ASN A 219 -22.90 -33.95 -1.68
N LEU A 220 -21.72 -34.49 -2.00
CA LEU A 220 -21.26 -34.69 -3.37
C LEU A 220 -21.30 -36.15 -3.85
N LYS A 221 -21.87 -37.09 -3.06
CA LYS A 221 -22.06 -38.48 -3.53
C LYS A 221 -23.00 -38.49 -4.73
N ILE A 222 -22.57 -39.15 -5.81
CA ILE A 222 -23.32 -39.27 -7.06
C ILE A 222 -24.44 -40.28 -6.84
N LEU A 223 -25.70 -39.84 -6.92
CA LEU A 223 -26.84 -40.76 -6.93
C LEU A 223 -27.13 -41.21 -8.38
N PRO A 224 -27.64 -42.44 -8.59
CA PRO A 224 -27.98 -42.94 -9.93
C PRO A 224 -29.06 -42.11 -10.65
N THR A 225 -29.87 -41.37 -9.89
CA THR A 225 -31.07 -40.64 -10.32
C THR A 225 -30.81 -39.23 -10.88
N ASP A 226 -29.59 -38.67 -10.73
CA ASP A 226 -29.30 -37.28 -11.15
C ASP A 226 -29.06 -37.14 -12.68
N SER A 227 -29.43 -36.00 -13.25
CA SER A 227 -29.17 -35.63 -14.66
C SER A 227 -27.66 -35.62 -14.98
N GLU A 228 -27.27 -35.97 -16.22
CA GLU A 228 -25.85 -36.08 -16.63
C GLU A 228 -25.03 -34.81 -16.36
N ALA A 229 -25.67 -33.65 -16.51
CA ALA A 229 -25.07 -32.34 -16.24
C ALA A 229 -24.75 -32.14 -14.74
N GLU A 230 -25.59 -32.64 -13.84
CA GLU A 230 -25.37 -32.55 -12.39
C GLU A 230 -24.32 -33.56 -11.91
N LYS A 231 -24.33 -34.76 -12.51
CA LYS A 231 -23.29 -35.77 -12.30
C LYS A 231 -21.92 -35.25 -12.72
N GLU A 232 -21.83 -34.53 -13.83
CA GLU A 232 -20.57 -33.89 -14.26
C GLU A 232 -20.15 -32.75 -13.34
N ARG A 233 -21.07 -31.89 -12.89
CA ARG A 233 -20.77 -30.83 -11.91
C ARG A 233 -20.20 -31.39 -10.61
N LYS A 234 -20.81 -32.47 -10.08
CA LYS A 234 -20.35 -33.18 -8.88
C LYS A 234 -18.97 -33.83 -9.11
N ARG A 235 -18.76 -34.50 -10.26
CA ARG A 235 -17.46 -35.10 -10.63
C ARG A 235 -16.35 -34.06 -10.75
N LYS A 236 -16.61 -32.92 -11.38
CA LYS A 236 -15.65 -31.82 -11.55
C LYS A 236 -15.25 -31.23 -10.19
N ARG A 237 -16.22 -31.04 -9.29
CA ARG A 237 -15.96 -30.52 -7.95
C ARG A 237 -15.18 -31.52 -7.06
N ILE A 238 -15.47 -32.82 -7.16
CA ILE A 238 -14.68 -33.87 -6.48
C ILE A 238 -13.24 -33.91 -7.01
N ARG A 239 -13.02 -33.81 -8.32
CA ARG A 239 -11.67 -33.77 -8.92
C ARG A 239 -10.89 -32.54 -8.45
N ALA A 240 -11.54 -31.38 -8.36
CA ALA A 240 -10.92 -30.16 -7.83
C ALA A 240 -10.48 -30.32 -6.37
N ILE A 241 -11.35 -30.91 -5.52
CA ILE A 241 -11.02 -31.17 -4.11
C ILE A 241 -9.86 -32.18 -3.99
N LYS A 242 -9.86 -33.27 -4.77
CA LYS A 242 -8.75 -34.24 -4.80
C LYS A 242 -7.44 -33.62 -5.27
N SER A 243 -7.49 -32.76 -6.29
CA SER A 243 -6.32 -32.03 -6.80
C SER A 243 -5.77 -31.06 -5.76
N LEU A 244 -6.65 -30.33 -5.06
CA LEU A 244 -6.25 -29.41 -4.00
C LEU A 244 -5.61 -30.17 -2.82
N ASN A 245 -6.16 -31.32 -2.43
CA ASN A 245 -5.59 -32.18 -1.41
C ASN A 245 -4.22 -32.75 -1.81
N ARG A 246 -4.02 -33.11 -3.09
CA ARG A 246 -2.72 -33.55 -3.61
C ARG A 246 -1.66 -32.44 -3.56
N HIS A 247 -2.04 -31.20 -3.89
CA HIS A 247 -1.11 -30.07 -3.79
C HIS A 247 -0.76 -29.77 -2.32
N LYS A 248 -1.76 -29.75 -1.43
CA LYS A 248 -1.53 -29.58 0.00
C LYS A 248 -0.61 -30.66 0.59
N SER A 249 -0.74 -31.92 0.19
CA SER A 249 0.18 -32.97 0.68
C SER A 249 1.62 -32.76 0.22
N ILE A 250 1.82 -32.27 -1.02
CA ILE A 250 3.14 -31.95 -1.55
C ILE A 250 3.76 -30.77 -0.80
N ASP A 251 2.98 -29.71 -0.55
CA ASP A 251 3.46 -28.53 0.18
C ASP A 251 3.80 -28.84 1.64
N MET A 252 2.99 -29.68 2.30
CA MET A 252 3.28 -30.15 3.66
C MET A 252 4.57 -30.98 3.70
N GLU A 253 4.80 -31.87 2.73
CA GLU A 253 6.04 -32.65 2.63
C GLU A 253 7.26 -31.75 2.38
N ARG A 254 7.12 -30.73 1.52
CA ARG A 254 8.18 -29.73 1.27
C ARG A 254 8.51 -28.94 2.53
N ASN A 255 7.49 -28.48 3.24
CA ASN A 255 7.65 -27.70 4.47
C ASN A 255 8.25 -28.54 5.60
N ALA A 256 7.84 -29.81 5.73
CA ALA A 256 8.43 -30.76 6.67
C ALA A 256 9.92 -30.95 6.40
N LYS A 257 10.31 -31.22 5.14
CA LYS A 257 11.72 -31.34 4.72
C LYS A 257 12.53 -30.06 4.99
N GLN A 258 11.94 -28.89 4.75
CA GLN A 258 12.58 -27.60 5.08
C GLN A 258 12.79 -27.44 6.59
N SER A 259 11.78 -27.77 7.40
CA SER A 259 11.86 -27.67 8.85
C SER A 259 12.89 -28.65 9.44
N ASP A 260 13.01 -29.85 8.87
CA ASP A 260 13.98 -30.85 9.31
C ASP A 260 15.41 -30.49 8.88
N TRP A 261 15.56 -29.87 7.70
CA TRP A 261 16.84 -29.30 7.27
C TRP A 261 17.27 -28.12 8.15
N ALA A 262 16.34 -27.24 8.54
CA ALA A 262 16.61 -26.15 9.47
C ALA A 262 17.02 -26.67 10.87
N LYS A 263 16.32 -27.70 11.38
CA LYS A 263 16.69 -28.38 12.63
C LYS A 263 18.06 -29.06 12.53
N PHE A 264 18.40 -29.66 11.38
CA PHE A 264 19.71 -30.25 11.14
C PHE A 264 20.82 -29.19 11.18
N GLN A 265 20.61 -28.03 10.55
CA GLN A 265 21.55 -26.91 10.58
C GLN A 265 21.73 -26.35 12.00
N ALA A 266 20.64 -26.20 12.76
CA ALA A 266 20.66 -25.72 14.15
C ALA A 266 21.30 -26.73 15.13
N LYS A 267 21.25 -28.04 14.83
CA LYS A 267 21.97 -29.07 15.59
C LYS A 267 23.46 -29.12 15.25
N ALA A 268 23.83 -28.84 13.99
CA ALA A 268 25.23 -28.80 13.56
C ALA A 268 26.02 -27.66 14.23
N SER A 269 25.37 -26.53 14.54
CA SER A 269 26.01 -25.40 15.22
C SER A 269 26.16 -25.57 16.75
N LYS A 270 25.40 -26.47 17.39
CA LYS A 270 25.43 -26.70 18.85
C LYS A 270 26.39 -27.80 19.32
N LYS A 271 26.93 -28.64 18.44
CA LYS A 271 28.05 -29.55 18.77
C LYS A 271 29.38 -28.99 18.22
N ARG A 272 29.85 -27.86 18.79
CA ARG A 272 31.30 -27.62 18.83
C ARG A 272 31.83 -28.34 20.07
N VAL A 273 32.28 -29.59 19.88
CA VAL A 273 33.20 -30.21 20.84
C VAL A 273 34.47 -29.35 20.82
N VAL A 274 34.70 -28.64 21.91
CA VAL A 274 35.97 -27.94 22.15
C VAL A 274 37.02 -29.03 22.36
N GLY A 275 37.95 -29.12 21.42
CA GLY A 275 39.08 -30.05 21.47
C GLY A 275 38.91 -31.24 20.54
N VAL A 276 39.38 -31.08 19.30
CA VAL A 276 40.17 -32.05 18.49
C VAL A 276 40.17 -31.53 17.03
N ILE A 277 41.33 -31.01 16.63
CA ILE A 277 41.92 -30.94 15.27
C ILE A 277 41.20 -30.07 14.21
N SER A 278 41.71 -28.84 14.10
CA SER A 278 42.06 -28.10 12.88
C SER A 278 41.53 -28.58 11.49
N ASN A 279 40.69 -27.72 10.91
CA ASN A 279 40.75 -27.24 9.51
C ASN A 279 40.55 -28.22 8.33
N PRO A 280 39.31 -28.46 7.88
CA PRO A 280 39.06 -28.94 6.51
C PRO A 280 38.99 -27.74 5.56
N LYS A 281 39.85 -27.73 4.54
CA LYS A 281 39.85 -26.73 3.46
C LYS A 281 38.46 -26.66 2.82
N LYS A 282 37.88 -25.45 2.80
CA LYS A 282 36.63 -25.12 2.11
C LYS A 282 36.86 -25.09 0.59
N SER A 283 36.77 -26.24 -0.07
CA SER A 283 36.55 -26.31 -1.52
C SER A 283 35.34 -27.20 -1.76
N SER A 284 34.21 -26.56 -2.07
CA SER A 284 32.93 -27.21 -2.34
C SER A 284 33.06 -28.16 -3.54
N ILE A 285 32.47 -29.35 -3.43
CA ILE A 285 32.37 -30.38 -4.48
C ILE A 285 31.57 -29.87 -5.71
N PHE A 286 30.94 -28.70 -5.59
CA PHE A 286 30.18 -28.01 -6.62
C PHE A 286 30.75 -26.62 -6.97
N ALA A 287 32.01 -26.33 -6.61
CA ALA A 287 32.64 -25.07 -6.97
C ALA A 287 32.90 -25.00 -8.49
N SER A 288 32.29 -24.03 -9.16
CA SER A 288 32.54 -23.79 -10.59
C SER A 288 34.00 -23.40 -10.84
N PRO A 289 34.67 -23.95 -11.86
CA PRO A 289 36.03 -23.55 -12.21
C PRO A 289 36.09 -22.07 -12.60
N ALA A 290 37.18 -21.37 -12.29
CA ALA A 290 37.39 -19.95 -12.63
C ALA A 290 37.70 -19.71 -14.13
N THR A 291 37.31 -20.63 -15.01
CA THR A 291 37.58 -20.60 -16.45
C THR A 291 36.25 -20.62 -17.20
N VAL A 292 36.11 -19.79 -18.23
CA VAL A 292 34.83 -19.53 -18.94
C VAL A 292 34.18 -20.78 -19.57
N ASP A 293 34.91 -21.89 -19.75
CA ASP A 293 34.37 -23.18 -20.23
C ASP A 293 34.18 -24.24 -19.12
N GLY A 294 34.31 -23.89 -17.85
CA GLY A 294 34.20 -24.80 -16.72
C GLY A 294 32.75 -25.25 -16.44
N ARG A 295 32.36 -26.44 -16.93
CA ARG A 295 31.06 -27.06 -16.61
C ARG A 295 31.15 -27.94 -15.37
N VAL A 296 30.17 -27.80 -14.47
CA VAL A 296 30.12 -28.43 -13.13
C VAL A 296 29.75 -29.91 -13.28
N GLY A 297 30.70 -30.81 -12.98
CA GLY A 297 30.46 -32.24 -12.84
C GLY A 297 30.67 -32.68 -11.38
N VAL A 298 29.95 -33.71 -10.94
CA VAL A 298 30.14 -34.33 -9.62
C VAL A 298 31.48 -35.05 -9.62
N VAL A 299 32.47 -34.49 -8.93
CA VAL A 299 33.80 -35.08 -8.80
C VAL A 299 33.70 -36.29 -7.85
N GLY A 300 33.96 -37.50 -8.35
CA GLY A 300 34.00 -38.73 -7.54
C GLY A 300 33.24 -39.94 -8.07
N SER A 301 32.49 -39.81 -9.18
CA SER A 301 32.02 -40.96 -9.96
C SER A 301 32.70 -40.93 -11.32
N ASP A 302 33.44 -41.98 -11.68
CA ASP A 302 34.08 -42.17 -12.99
C ASP A 302 33.08 -42.32 -14.17
N GLN A 303 31.86 -41.82 -14.01
CA GLN A 303 30.80 -41.85 -14.98
C GLN A 303 30.79 -40.52 -15.75
N LYS A 304 31.38 -40.53 -16.95
CA LYS A 304 31.27 -39.42 -17.91
C LYS A 304 29.79 -39.19 -18.25
N MET A 305 29.36 -37.93 -18.30
CA MET A 305 28.00 -37.54 -18.73
C MET A 305 27.67 -38.19 -20.08
N THR A 306 26.54 -38.90 -20.13
CA THR A 306 26.05 -39.53 -21.36
C THR A 306 25.82 -38.47 -22.43
N HIS A 307 26.47 -38.64 -23.58
CA HIS A 307 26.33 -37.77 -24.74
C HIS A 307 24.88 -37.82 -25.22
N PHE A 308 24.20 -36.67 -25.27
CA PHE A 308 22.87 -36.55 -25.86
C PHE A 308 23.06 -36.10 -27.31
N ASP A 309 22.92 -37.03 -28.26
CA ASP A 309 23.00 -36.67 -29.68
C ASP A 309 21.70 -35.94 -30.08
N ASP A 310 21.83 -34.64 -30.36
CA ASP A 310 20.73 -33.81 -30.87
C ASP A 310 20.39 -34.23 -32.31
N THR A 311 19.27 -34.93 -32.47
CA THR A 311 18.81 -35.50 -33.75
C THR A 311 18.29 -34.44 -34.74
N ARG A 312 18.44 -33.14 -34.47
CA ARG A 312 17.93 -32.05 -35.32
C ARG A 312 18.86 -31.63 -36.48
N LYS A 313 19.94 -32.36 -36.76
CA LYS A 313 20.86 -32.09 -37.90
C LYS A 313 20.63 -33.01 -39.13
N LYS A 314 19.38 -33.29 -39.51
CA LYS A 314 19.06 -34.00 -40.77
C LYS A 314 18.16 -33.19 -41.69
N PHE A 315 18.62 -32.02 -42.13
CA PHE A 315 18.21 -31.48 -43.43
C PHE A 315 19.43 -30.80 -44.07
N LYS A 316 20.14 -31.57 -44.90
CA LYS A 316 21.20 -31.05 -45.75
C LYS A 316 20.50 -30.46 -46.99
N LEU A 317 20.53 -29.13 -47.10
CA LEU A 317 20.14 -28.42 -48.31
C LEU A 317 21.05 -28.93 -49.45
N MET A 318 20.46 -29.54 -50.48
CA MET A 318 21.20 -29.91 -51.69
C MET A 318 21.49 -28.64 -52.49
N GLU A 319 22.75 -28.23 -52.49
CA GLU A 319 23.30 -27.23 -53.38
C GLU A 319 23.54 -27.91 -54.75
N GLN A 320 22.77 -27.50 -55.76
CA GLN A 320 23.04 -27.88 -57.15
C GLN A 320 24.12 -26.94 -57.71
N GLN A 321 25.18 -27.52 -58.25
CA GLN A 321 26.11 -26.93 -59.20
C GLN A 321 26.71 -28.04 -60.07
N PRO A 322 27.30 -27.73 -61.23
CA PRO A 322 27.62 -26.40 -61.78
C PRO A 322 26.68 -25.90 -62.88
#